data_AF-A0A927VSD8-F1
#
_entry.id   AF-A0A927VSD8-F1
#
_cell.length_a   1.000
_cell.length_b   1.000
_cell.length_c   1.000
_cell.angle_alpha   90.00
_cell.angle_beta   90.00
_cell.angle_gamma   90.00
#
_symmetry.space_group_name_H-M   'P 1'
#
loop_
_entity.id
_entity.type
_entity.pdbx_description
1 polymer ?
#
loop_
_entity_poly.entity_id
_entity_poly.type
_entity_poly.pdbx_seq_one_letter_code
_entity_poly.pdbx_strand_id
1 'polypeptide(L)'
;AEGVSHIELRTVDLNPFELSGINVKDLEFIQLLFAWIASNPWKEMTLRDQVQAAQNFKNAAHHDLKTVKIVTPFGQPRSVFRTALDIIDDMLDFYRDFPDRVKEILAFEKEKLLIPEKRYAWMVKEQFEDDFAGKGLELAKSIQEKILENV
;
A
#
# COMPACT_ATOMS: atom_id res chain seq x y z
N ALA A 1 17.57 -0.45 -29.35
CA ALA A 1 17.07 -1.47 -28.42
C ALA A 1 15.86 -0.89 -27.73
N GLU A 2 14.70 -1.53 -27.84
CA GLU A 2 13.51 -1.12 -27.07
C GLU A 2 13.70 -1.68 -25.65
N GLY A 3 14.23 -0.84 -24.75
CA GLY A 3 14.42 -1.19 -23.35
C GLY A 3 13.10 -1.32 -22.60
N VAL A 4 13.17 -1.37 -21.27
CA VAL A 4 11.96 -1.38 -20.42
C VAL A 4 11.15 -0.09 -20.67
N SER A 5 9.90 -0.24 -21.11
CA SER A 5 9.00 0.88 -21.40
C SER A 5 8.08 1.26 -20.24
N HIS A 6 7.79 0.31 -19.34
CA HIS A 6 6.89 0.51 -18.20
C HIS A 6 7.17 -0.52 -17.08
N ILE A 7 6.58 -0.26 -15.90
CA ILE A 7 6.59 -1.14 -14.73
C ILE A 7 5.14 -1.55 -14.45
N GLU A 8 4.90 -2.86 -14.30
CA GLU A 8 3.61 -3.39 -13.86
C GLU A 8 3.68 -3.76 -12.37
N LEU A 9 2.88 -3.12 -11.52
CA LEU A 9 2.74 -3.48 -10.11
C LEU A 9 1.57 -4.45 -9.93
N ARG A 10 1.87 -5.65 -9.43
CA ARG A 10 0.91 -6.77 -9.32
C ARG A 10 0.55 -7.14 -7.88
N THR A 11 0.84 -6.26 -6.92
CA THR A 11 0.72 -6.53 -5.48
C THR A 11 -0.44 -5.80 -4.81
N VAL A 12 -1.29 -5.13 -5.59
CA VAL A 12 -2.44 -4.38 -5.08
C VAL A 12 -3.67 -5.29 -5.08
N ASP A 13 -4.23 -5.53 -3.90
CA ASP A 13 -5.50 -6.26 -3.74
C ASP A 13 -6.68 -5.37 -4.14
N LEU A 14 -7.79 -6.00 -4.54
CA LEU A 14 -9.04 -5.28 -4.80
C LEU A 14 -9.55 -4.64 -3.51
N ASN A 15 -9.88 -3.35 -3.58
CA ASN A 15 -10.58 -2.63 -2.52
C ASN A 15 -12.09 -2.80 -2.69
N PRO A 16 -12.78 -3.56 -1.81
CA PRO A 16 -14.22 -3.81 -1.94
C PRO A 16 -15.08 -2.58 -1.63
N PHE A 17 -14.49 -1.50 -1.11
CA PHE A 17 -15.19 -0.26 -0.76
C PHE A 17 -15.22 0.76 -1.89
N GLU A 18 -14.56 0.45 -3.01
CA GLU A 18 -14.48 1.31 -4.19
C GLU A 18 -15.10 0.59 -5.39
N LEU A 19 -15.98 1.25 -6.13
CA LEU A 19 -16.63 0.64 -7.31
C LEU A 19 -15.61 0.23 -8.39
N SER A 20 -14.52 0.98 -8.52
CA SER A 20 -13.39 0.69 -9.40
C SER A 20 -12.47 -0.43 -8.89
N GLY A 21 -12.66 -0.90 -7.65
CA GLY A 21 -11.77 -1.85 -6.98
C GLY A 21 -10.45 -1.24 -6.49
N ILE A 22 -10.26 0.07 -6.59
CA ILE A 22 -9.07 0.80 -6.09
C ILE A 22 -9.43 2.24 -5.76
N ASN A 23 -8.90 2.79 -4.66
CA ASN A 23 -9.07 4.21 -4.35
C ASN A 23 -8.04 5.01 -5.15
N VAL A 24 -8.47 6.13 -5.74
CA VAL A 24 -7.59 6.99 -6.55
C VAL A 24 -6.38 7.51 -5.76
N LYS A 25 -6.52 7.73 -4.45
CA LYS A 25 -5.42 8.18 -3.59
C LYS A 25 -4.34 7.11 -3.42
N ASP A 26 -4.71 5.83 -3.37
CA ASP A 26 -3.75 4.73 -3.32
C ASP A 26 -2.92 4.69 -4.62
N LEU A 27 -3.56 4.92 -5.77
CA LEU A 27 -2.90 4.96 -7.07
C LEU A 27 -1.94 6.16 -7.18
N GLU A 28 -2.39 7.35 -6.75
CA GLU A 28 -1.54 8.54 -6.70
C GLU A 28 -0.35 8.33 -5.75
N PHE A 29 -0.55 7.66 -4.61
CA PHE A 29 0.55 7.32 -3.72
C PHE A 29 1.57 6.39 -4.38
N ILE A 30 1.13 5.34 -5.09
CA ILE A 30 2.04 4.42 -5.80
C ILE A 30 2.91 5.18 -6.81
N GLN A 31 2.33 6.16 -7.51
CA GLN A 31 3.08 7.01 -8.45
C GLN A 31 4.14 7.86 -7.74
N LEU A 32 3.78 8.49 -6.61
CA LEU A 32 4.70 9.26 -5.79
C LEU A 32 5.80 8.36 -5.21
N LEU A 33 5.46 7.17 -4.75
CA LEU A 33 6.42 6.19 -4.23
C LEU A 33 7.45 5.81 -5.30
N PHE A 34 7.02 5.52 -6.54
CA PHE A 34 7.95 5.20 -7.62
C PHE A 34 8.82 6.38 -8.02
N ALA A 35 8.26 7.59 -8.10
CA ALA A 35 9.05 8.79 -8.40
C ALA A 35 10.10 9.05 -7.31
N TRP A 36 9.74 8.87 -6.03
CA TRP A 36 10.68 8.96 -4.92
C TRP A 36 11.77 7.88 -5.00
N ILE A 37 11.41 6.60 -5.19
CA ILE A 37 12.39 5.50 -5.35
C ILE A 37 13.36 5.79 -6.52
N ALA A 38 12.85 6.24 -7.66
CA ALA A 38 13.66 6.56 -8.83
C ALA A 38 14.60 7.76 -8.62
N SER A 39 14.26 8.65 -7.68
CA SER A 39 15.08 9.81 -7.31
C SER A 39 16.18 9.45 -6.30
N ASN A 40 16.12 8.27 -5.69
CA ASN A 40 17.15 7.82 -4.76
C ASN A 40 18.39 7.31 -5.53
N PRO A 41 19.59 7.43 -4.92
CA PRO A 41 20.82 6.91 -5.52
C PRO A 41 20.68 5.42 -5.87
N TRP A 42 21.18 5.05 -7.04
CA TRP A 42 21.25 3.65 -7.42
C TRP A 42 22.07 2.86 -6.41
N LYS A 43 21.56 1.69 -6.03
CA LYS A 43 22.24 0.76 -5.16
C LYS A 43 22.21 -0.63 -5.78
N GLU A 44 23.38 -1.25 -5.85
CA GLU A 44 23.47 -2.64 -6.25
C GLU A 44 22.71 -3.52 -5.24
N MET A 45 21.78 -4.33 -5.73
CA MET A 45 21.00 -5.27 -4.91
C MET A 45 21.48 -6.69 -5.16
N THR A 46 22.05 -7.31 -4.13
CA THR A 46 22.48 -8.70 -4.21
C THR A 46 21.28 -9.66 -4.24
N LEU A 47 21.50 -10.91 -4.64
CA LEU A 47 20.47 -11.96 -4.52
C LEU A 47 19.94 -12.08 -3.09
N ARG A 48 20.82 -11.91 -2.09
CA ARG A 48 20.44 -11.94 -0.67
C ARG A 48 19.47 -10.80 -0.33
N ASP A 49 19.72 -9.60 -0.85
CA ASP A 49 18.84 -8.45 -0.63
C ASP A 49 17.45 -8.67 -1.24
N GLN A 50 17.40 -9.25 -2.44
CA GLN A 50 16.13 -9.56 -3.12
C GLN A 50 15.35 -10.65 -2.36
N VAL A 51 16.00 -11.71 -1.91
CA VAL A 51 15.38 -12.75 -1.07
C VAL A 51 14.86 -12.16 0.24
N GLN A 52 15.65 -11.28 0.87
CA GLN A 52 15.23 -10.61 2.11
C GLN A 52 14.06 -9.65 1.87
N ALA A 53 14.03 -8.92 0.76
CA ALA A 53 12.92 -8.07 0.38
C ALA A 53 11.63 -8.87 0.17
N ALA A 54 11.70 -10.02 -0.50
CA ALA A 54 10.56 -10.92 -0.66
C ALA A 54 10.07 -11.47 0.70
N GLN A 55 10.98 -11.80 1.62
CA GLN A 55 10.60 -12.23 2.97
C GLN A 55 9.98 -11.08 3.76
N ASN A 56 10.51 -9.87 3.65
CA ASN A 56 9.96 -8.68 4.28
C ASN A 56 8.55 -8.38 3.79
N PHE A 57 8.30 -8.53 2.49
CA PHE A 57 6.98 -8.38 1.90
C PHE A 57 5.97 -9.37 2.51
N LYS A 58 6.33 -10.66 2.57
CA LYS A 58 5.49 -11.70 3.22
C LYS A 58 5.23 -11.38 4.70
N ASN A 59 6.26 -10.91 5.42
CA ASN A 59 6.09 -10.52 6.82
C ASN A 59 5.12 -9.34 6.93
N ALA A 60 5.25 -8.32 6.08
CA ALA A 60 4.39 -7.13 6.08
C ALA A 60 2.94 -7.41 5.66
N ALA A 61 2.66 -8.53 5.00
CA ALA A 61 1.30 -8.94 4.63
C ALA A 61 0.44 -9.42 5.83
N HIS A 62 0.99 -9.51 7.04
CA HIS A 62 0.23 -9.91 8.22
C HIS A 62 -0.72 -8.79 8.69
N HIS A 63 -1.87 -9.18 9.22
CA HIS A 63 -2.93 -8.25 9.63
C HIS A 63 -2.48 -7.23 10.72
N ASP A 64 -1.73 -7.67 11.74
CA ASP A 64 -1.19 -6.78 12.78
C ASP A 64 0.25 -6.37 12.48
N LEU A 65 0.47 -5.13 12.05
CA LEU A 65 1.79 -4.61 11.71
C LEU A 65 2.65 -4.21 12.91
N LYS A 66 2.06 -4.05 14.11
CA LYS A 66 2.80 -3.54 15.28
C LYS A 66 3.82 -4.56 15.81
N THR A 67 3.52 -5.85 15.63
CA THR A 67 4.35 -6.97 16.08
C THR A 67 5.31 -7.48 15.00
N VAL A 68 5.08 -7.11 13.74
CA VAL A 68 5.87 -7.57 12.59
C VAL A 68 7.21 -6.85 12.50
N LYS A 69 8.26 -7.65 12.27
CA LYS A 69 9.61 -7.16 12.01
C LYS A 69 10.03 -7.47 10.57
N ILE A 70 10.81 -6.55 10.02
CA ILE A 70 11.53 -6.70 8.76
C ILE A 70 13.02 -6.55 8.99
N VAL A 71 13.83 -7.11 8.11
CA VAL A 71 15.28 -6.98 8.15
C VAL A 71 15.67 -5.93 7.11
N THR A 72 16.29 -4.85 7.57
CA THR A 72 16.81 -3.81 6.67
C THR A 72 18.06 -4.29 5.92
N PRO A 73 18.51 -3.62 4.84
CA PRO A 73 19.72 -4.01 4.10
C PRO A 73 21.00 -4.12 4.95
N PHE A 74 21.05 -3.53 6.15
CA PHE A 74 22.17 -3.66 7.10
C PHE A 74 22.03 -4.86 8.06
N GLY A 75 21.06 -5.74 7.83
CA GLY A 75 20.82 -6.94 8.64
C GLY A 75 20.12 -6.70 9.98
N GLN A 76 19.73 -5.46 10.28
CA GLN A 76 19.09 -5.12 11.56
C GLN A 76 17.58 -5.30 11.49
N PRO A 77 16.97 -6.08 12.42
CA PRO A 77 15.51 -6.16 12.54
C PRO A 77 14.93 -4.80 12.97
N ARG A 78 13.93 -4.32 12.24
CA ARG A 78 13.14 -3.13 12.58
C ARG A 78 11.66 -3.45 12.52
N SER A 79 10.85 -2.70 13.27
CA SER A 79 9.39 -2.76 13.15
C SER A 79 8.97 -2.31 11.75
N VAL A 80 8.06 -3.04 11.11
CA VAL A 80 7.48 -2.64 9.83
C VAL A 80 6.80 -1.30 9.96
N PHE A 81 5.98 -1.13 10.99
CA PHE A 81 5.26 0.11 11.26
C PHE A 81 6.21 1.31 11.35
N ARG A 82 7.28 1.23 12.14
CA ARG A 82 8.26 2.33 12.26
C ARG A 82 8.97 2.60 10.94
N THR A 83 9.36 1.56 10.23
CA THR A 83 10.07 1.72 8.95
C THR A 83 9.18 2.34 7.88
N ALA A 84 7.89 1.97 7.83
CA ALA A 84 6.93 2.56 6.91
C ALA A 84 6.65 4.04 7.24
N LEU A 85 6.56 4.39 8.53
CA LEU A 85 6.45 5.78 8.95
C LEU A 85 7.68 6.61 8.55
N ASP A 86 8.89 6.10 8.79
CA ASP A 86 10.14 6.77 8.38
C ASP A 86 10.13 7.04 6.87
N ILE A 87 9.73 6.06 6.04
CA ILE A 87 9.64 6.23 4.58
C ILE A 87 8.66 7.33 4.19
N ILE A 88 7.48 7.38 4.82
CA ILE A 88 6.50 8.43 4.51
C ILE A 88 7.01 9.81 4.97
N ASP A 89 7.71 9.88 6.10
CA ASP A 89 8.33 11.12 6.58
C ASP A 89 9.45 11.60 5.65
N ASP A 90 10.29 10.69 5.14
CA ASP A 90 11.30 10.98 4.13
C ASP A 90 10.66 11.47 2.81
N MET A 91 9.54 10.87 2.41
CA MET A 91 8.78 11.32 1.24
C MET A 91 8.16 12.71 1.47
N LEU A 92 7.63 12.99 2.66
CA LEU A 92 7.08 14.30 3.00
C LEU A 92 8.13 15.40 2.93
N ASP A 93 9.37 15.15 3.39
CA ASP A 93 10.47 16.10 3.24
C ASP A 93 10.88 16.26 1.76
N PHE A 94 11.00 15.14 1.03
CA PHE A 94 11.33 15.17 -0.40
C PHE A 94 10.34 16.00 -1.23
N TYR A 95 9.04 15.88 -0.93
CA TYR A 95 7.96 16.59 -1.62
C TYR A 95 7.52 17.89 -0.94
N ARG A 96 8.29 18.45 0.00
CA ARG A 96 7.86 19.61 0.80
C ARG A 96 7.43 20.83 -0.02
N ASP A 97 8.08 21.03 -1.16
CA ASP A 97 7.87 22.17 -2.07
C ASP A 97 6.85 21.87 -3.19
N PHE A 98 6.22 20.69 -3.17
CA PHE A 98 5.18 20.30 -4.13
C PHE A 98 3.79 20.78 -3.69
N PRO A 99 2.79 20.78 -4.61
CA PRO A 99 1.42 21.18 -4.30
C PRO A 99 0.82 20.42 -3.13
N ASP A 100 -0.14 21.05 -2.42
CA ASP A 100 -0.75 20.48 -1.21
C ASP A 100 -1.42 19.13 -1.45
N ARG A 101 -1.90 18.86 -2.68
CA ARG A 101 -2.40 17.53 -3.07
C ARG A 101 -1.40 16.42 -2.76
N VAL A 102 -0.10 16.62 -3.00
CA VAL A 102 0.92 15.61 -2.69
C VAL A 102 0.98 15.33 -1.19
N LYS A 103 0.93 16.38 -0.37
CA LYS A 103 0.93 16.28 1.10
C LYS A 103 -0.34 15.59 1.61
N GLU A 104 -1.49 15.87 0.99
CA GLU A 104 -2.76 15.19 1.30
C GLU A 104 -2.71 13.68 1.04
N ILE A 105 -2.08 13.25 -0.07
CA ILE A 105 -1.92 11.83 -0.40
C ILE A 105 -0.99 11.14 0.59
N LEU A 106 0.15 11.75 0.91
CA LEU A 106 1.08 11.20 1.91
C LEU A 106 0.46 11.16 3.30
N ALA A 107 -0.32 12.17 3.67
CA ALA A 107 -1.05 12.19 4.93
C ALA A 107 -2.12 11.09 5.00
N PHE A 108 -2.86 10.85 3.90
CA PHE A 108 -3.84 9.77 3.79
C PHE A 108 -3.19 8.39 4.05
N GLU A 109 -2.05 8.10 3.43
CA GLU A 109 -1.33 6.85 3.65
C GLU A 109 -0.73 6.74 5.06
N LYS A 110 -0.18 7.85 5.58
CA LYS A 110 0.34 7.92 6.94
C LYS A 110 -0.75 7.62 7.96
N GLU A 111 -1.96 8.13 7.72
CA GLU A 111 -3.09 7.93 8.60
C GLU A 111 -3.51 6.46 8.67
N LYS A 112 -3.48 5.73 7.55
CA LYS A 112 -3.71 4.27 7.53
C LYS A 112 -2.69 3.51 8.39
N LEU A 113 -1.45 3.99 8.52
CA LEU A 113 -0.49 3.39 9.46
C LEU A 113 -0.87 3.70 10.90
N LEU A 114 -1.12 4.98 11.21
CA LEU A 114 -1.33 5.47 12.58
C LEU A 114 -2.66 5.01 13.19
N ILE A 115 -3.70 4.88 12.38
CA ILE A 115 -5.06 4.52 12.76
C ILE A 115 -5.39 3.17 12.12
N PRO A 116 -5.23 2.04 12.85
CA PRO A 116 -5.44 0.70 12.31
C PRO A 116 -6.77 0.50 11.59
N GLU A 117 -7.82 1.16 12.08
CA GLU A 117 -9.20 1.11 11.59
C GLU A 117 -9.38 1.67 10.18
N LYS A 118 -8.43 2.50 9.73
CA LYS A 118 -8.41 3.07 8.38
C LYS A 118 -7.74 2.16 7.36
N ARG A 119 -7.12 1.05 7.78
CA ARG A 119 -6.55 0.07 6.84
C ARG A 119 -7.64 -0.80 6.27
N TYR A 120 -7.63 -1.00 4.96
CA TYR A 120 -8.62 -1.86 4.31
C TYR A 120 -8.66 -3.28 4.88
N ALA A 121 -7.50 -3.86 5.23
CA ALA A 121 -7.48 -5.17 5.88
C ALA A 121 -8.26 -5.20 7.22
N TRP A 122 -8.21 -4.12 7.99
CA TRP A 122 -9.00 -3.99 9.22
C TRP A 122 -10.47 -3.78 8.92
N MET A 123 -10.81 -2.87 7.99
CA MET A 123 -12.19 -2.60 7.58
C MET A 123 -12.88 -3.86 7.01
N VAL A 124 -12.17 -4.62 6.18
CA VAL A 124 -12.66 -5.90 5.64
C VAL A 124 -12.85 -6.91 6.75
N LYS A 125 -11.91 -7.03 7.69
CA LYS A 125 -12.11 -7.92 8.82
C LYS A 125 -13.36 -7.53 9.61
N GLU A 126 -13.46 -6.28 10.03
CA GLU A 126 -14.58 -5.79 10.85
C GLU A 126 -15.94 -5.99 10.18
N GLN A 127 -16.04 -5.72 8.87
CA GLN A 127 -17.33 -5.80 8.17
C GLN A 127 -17.75 -7.23 7.83
N PHE A 128 -16.80 -8.14 7.64
CA PHE A 128 -17.03 -9.47 7.06
C PHE A 128 -16.64 -10.65 7.98
N GLU A 129 -16.17 -10.42 9.22
CA GLU A 129 -15.65 -11.49 10.09
C GLU A 129 -16.69 -12.54 10.52
N ASP A 130 -17.96 -12.16 10.60
CA ASP A 130 -19.08 -13.00 11.04
C ASP A 130 -19.69 -13.84 9.91
N ASP A 131 -19.67 -13.35 8.66
CA ASP A 131 -20.05 -14.11 7.46
C ASP A 131 -19.36 -13.56 6.21
N PHE A 132 -18.12 -13.98 5.99
CA PHE A 132 -17.30 -13.48 4.90
C PHE A 132 -17.91 -13.75 3.51
N ALA A 133 -18.42 -14.97 3.29
CA ALA A 133 -18.91 -15.39 2.00
C ALA A 133 -20.29 -14.79 1.68
N GLY A 134 -21.22 -14.84 2.64
CA GLY A 134 -22.57 -14.31 2.46
C GLY A 134 -22.56 -12.80 2.26
N LYS A 135 -21.91 -12.05 3.16
CA LYS A 135 -21.80 -10.60 3.04
C LYS A 135 -21.01 -10.17 1.81
N GLY A 136 -19.98 -10.92 1.42
CA GLY A 136 -19.24 -10.69 0.19
C GLY A 136 -20.12 -10.81 -1.06
N LEU A 137 -20.98 -11.83 -1.11
CA LEU A 137 -21.92 -12.03 -2.22
C LEU A 137 -23.00 -10.94 -2.25
N GLU A 138 -23.51 -10.52 -1.10
CA GLU A 138 -24.46 -9.40 -0.98
C GLU A 138 -23.84 -8.09 -1.49
N LEU A 139 -22.60 -7.80 -1.10
CA LEU A 139 -21.87 -6.64 -1.60
C LEU A 139 -21.70 -6.70 -3.12
N ALA A 140 -21.30 -7.85 -3.67
CA ALA A 140 -21.12 -8.01 -5.11
C ALA A 140 -22.42 -7.74 -5.89
N LYS A 141 -23.57 -8.21 -5.39
CA LYS A 141 -24.89 -7.92 -5.97
C LYS A 141 -25.21 -6.42 -5.91
N SER A 142 -25.00 -5.80 -4.75
CA SER A 142 -25.22 -4.36 -4.57
C SER A 142 -24.36 -3.51 -5.51
N ILE A 143 -23.09 -3.87 -5.70
CA ILE A 143 -22.19 -3.20 -6.65
C ILE A 143 -22.69 -3.39 -8.09
N GLN A 144 -23.09 -4.60 -8.47
CA GLN A 144 -23.63 -4.88 -9.80
C GLN A 144 -24.86 -4.02 -10.11
N GLU A 145 -25.81 -3.94 -9.17
CA GLU A 145 -27.02 -3.12 -9.31
C GLU A 145 -26.66 -1.64 -9.51
N LYS A 146 -25.77 -1.09 -8.67
CA LYS A 146 -25.31 0.30 -8.81
C LYS A 146 -24.63 0.59 -10.14
N ILE A 147 -23.84 -0.35 -10.67
CA ILE A 147 -23.20 -0.17 -11.98
C ILE A 147 -24.27 -0.12 -13.07
N LEU A 148 -25.27 -1.01 -13.03
CA LEU A 148 -26.34 -1.06 -14.01
C LEU A 148 -27.27 0.16 -13.96
N GLU A 149 -27.48 0.77 -12.79
CA GLU A 149 -28.28 2.00 -12.65
C GLU A 149 -27.58 3.26 -13.20
N ASN A 150 -26.25 3.24 -13.33
CA ASN A 150 -25.44 4.36 -13.82
C ASN A 150 -25.03 4.23 -15.31
N VAL A 151 -25.61 3.25 -16.03
CA VAL A 151 -25.44 3.01 -17.47
C VAL A 151 -26.73 3.37 -18.20
#